data_AF-A0A9Q1MK49-F1
#
_entry.id   AF-A0A9Q1MK49-F1
#
_cell.length_a   1.000
_cell.length_b   1.000
_cell.length_c   1.000
_cell.angle_alpha   90.00
_cell.angle_beta   90.00
_cell.angle_gamma   90.00
#
_symmetry.space_group_name_H-M   'P 1'
#
loop_
_entity.id
_entity.type
_entity.pdbx_description
1 polymer ?
#
loop_
_entity_poly.entity_id
_entity_poly.type
_entity_poly.pdbx_seq_one_letter_code
_entity_poly.pdbx_strand_id
1 'polypeptide(L)'
;MSISYSPCFQPLKVFPKSNLSGALTLKRYNVVTCTKKSHEDISLESKVDFLLDHVKWDDKGLAVAIAQNVDTGAVLMQGFANREALSTTISSSKATFYSRSRSSLWTKGETSNNFINVFDVFLDCDRDSIIYLGKPDGPKCHTGSKTCYYTPVDELLKNPEGIQLLMT
;
A
#
# COMPACT_ATOMS: atom_id res chain seq x y z
N MET A 1 -22.17 -24.31 1.38
CA MET A 1 -21.68 -24.86 0.11
C MET A 1 -20.18 -24.62 0.05
N SER A 2 -19.39 -25.68 0.24
CA SER A 2 -17.93 -25.65 0.21
C SER A 2 -17.43 -25.59 -1.24
N ILE A 3 -16.69 -24.55 -1.59
CA ILE A 3 -16.02 -24.45 -2.90
C ILE A 3 -14.58 -24.94 -2.72
N SER A 4 -14.31 -26.13 -3.25
CA SER A 4 -12.98 -26.72 -3.36
C SER A 4 -12.25 -26.14 -4.57
N TYR A 5 -11.08 -25.53 -4.38
CA TYR A 5 -10.19 -25.18 -5.47
C TYR A 5 -9.22 -26.33 -5.76
N SER A 6 -9.33 -26.93 -6.94
CA SER A 6 -8.35 -27.86 -7.47
C SER A 6 -7.32 -27.07 -8.30
N PRO A 7 -6.01 -27.15 -8.00
CA PRO A 7 -4.99 -26.55 -8.85
C PRO A 7 -4.81 -27.42 -10.11
N CYS A 8 -5.13 -26.86 -11.28
CA CYS A 8 -4.83 -27.50 -12.56
C CYS A 8 -3.33 -27.33 -12.87
N PHE A 9 -2.53 -28.33 -12.51
CA PHE A 9 -1.18 -28.48 -13.04
C PHE A 9 -1.27 -29.07 -14.44
N GLN A 10 -0.95 -28.28 -15.47
CA GLN A 10 -0.66 -28.83 -16.80
C GLN A 10 0.85 -29.05 -16.95
N PRO A 11 1.31 -30.22 -17.41
CA PRO A 11 2.72 -30.48 -17.62
C PRO A 11 3.25 -29.74 -18.85
N LEU A 12 4.42 -29.12 -18.69
CA LEU A 12 5.21 -28.56 -19.79
C LEU A 12 5.58 -29.67 -20.78
N LYS A 13 5.10 -29.57 -22.02
CA LYS A 13 5.55 -30.43 -23.13
C LYS A 13 6.99 -30.05 -23.50
N VAL A 14 7.92 -30.94 -23.18
CA VAL A 14 9.31 -30.88 -23.66
C VAL A 14 9.34 -31.38 -25.10
N PHE A 15 9.74 -30.52 -26.05
CA PHE A 15 9.99 -30.92 -27.45
C PHE A 15 11.48 -31.29 -27.63
N PRO A 16 11.79 -32.38 -28.35
CA PRO A 16 13.16 -32.87 -28.50
C PRO A 16 13.98 -32.00 -29.46
N LYS A 17 15.27 -31.84 -29.15
CA LYS A 17 16.27 -31.16 -29.98
C LYS A 17 16.55 -31.99 -31.25
N SER A 18 16.45 -31.37 -32.42
CA SER A 18 17.07 -31.86 -33.65
C SER A 18 18.32 -31.03 -33.99
N ASN A 19 19.41 -31.73 -34.25
CA ASN A 19 20.69 -31.18 -34.69
C ASN A 19 20.59 -30.75 -36.16
N LEU A 20 20.99 -29.52 -36.47
CA LEU A 20 21.45 -29.14 -37.82
C LEU A 20 22.67 -28.22 -37.69
N SER A 21 23.74 -28.62 -38.37
CA SER A 21 24.95 -27.85 -38.57
C SER A 21 24.69 -26.70 -39.55
N GLY A 22 25.24 -25.53 -39.24
CA GLY A 22 25.18 -24.36 -40.13
C GLY A 22 25.57 -23.09 -39.38
N ALA A 23 26.78 -22.61 -39.63
CA ALA A 23 27.29 -21.37 -39.07
C ALA A 23 26.51 -20.16 -39.62
N LEU A 24 25.79 -19.45 -38.75
CA LEU A 24 25.23 -18.13 -39.02
C LEU A 24 25.37 -17.24 -37.78
N THR A 25 25.98 -16.09 -37.99
CA THR A 25 26.29 -15.04 -37.02
C THR A 25 25.05 -14.63 -36.20
N LEU A 26 25.07 -14.87 -34.88
CA LEU A 26 24.02 -14.42 -33.96
C LEU A 26 24.13 -12.91 -33.73
N LYS A 27 23.32 -12.12 -34.46
CA LYS A 27 22.95 -10.78 -33.99
C LYS A 27 22.11 -10.94 -32.72
N ARG A 28 22.64 -10.52 -31.57
CA ARG A 28 21.86 -10.34 -30.34
C ARG A 28 20.83 -9.24 -30.58
N TYR A 29 19.58 -9.61 -30.78
CA TYR A 29 18.45 -8.71 -30.62
C TYR A 29 17.97 -8.81 -29.17
N ASN A 30 17.87 -7.68 -28.49
CA ASN A 30 17.19 -7.61 -27.20
C ASN A 30 15.72 -7.98 -27.44
N VAL A 31 15.31 -9.12 -26.90
CA VAL A 31 13.89 -9.47 -26.81
C VAL A 31 13.30 -8.55 -25.74
N VAL A 32 12.75 -7.42 -26.17
CA VAL A 32 11.79 -6.67 -25.37
C VAL A 32 10.56 -7.55 -25.32
N THR A 33 10.40 -8.33 -24.25
CA THR A 33 9.16 -9.03 -23.99
C THR A 33 8.11 -7.98 -23.64
N CYS A 34 7.38 -7.49 -24.63
CA CYS A 34 6.14 -6.77 -24.41
C CYS A 34 5.14 -7.80 -23.86
N THR A 35 5.03 -7.87 -22.55
CA THR A 35 3.98 -8.61 -21.87
C THR A 35 2.65 -7.98 -22.27
N LYS A 36 1.83 -8.71 -23.03
CA LYS A 36 0.46 -8.28 -23.32
C LYS A 36 -0.29 -8.25 -22.00
N LYS A 37 -0.52 -7.05 -21.42
CA LYS A 37 -1.46 -6.88 -20.30
C LYS A 37 -2.80 -7.50 -20.71
N SER A 38 -3.39 -8.31 -19.84
CA SER A 38 -4.67 -8.93 -20.15
C SER A 38 -5.76 -7.84 -20.24
N HIS A 39 -6.86 -8.11 -20.95
CA HIS A 39 -7.96 -7.16 -21.07
C HIS A 39 -8.57 -6.78 -19.70
N GLU A 40 -8.44 -7.68 -18.72
CA GLU A 40 -8.90 -7.46 -17.35
C GLU A 40 -7.97 -6.53 -16.55
N ASP A 41 -6.66 -6.65 -16.74
CA ASP A 41 -5.67 -5.75 -16.13
C ASP A 41 -5.85 -4.30 -16.62
N ILE A 42 -6.13 -4.11 -17.90
CA ILE A 42 -6.39 -2.77 -18.48
C ILE A 42 -7.68 -2.15 -17.91
N SER A 43 -8.69 -2.98 -17.65
CA SER A 43 -9.96 -2.56 -17.04
C SER A 43 -9.78 -2.16 -15.58
N LEU A 44 -8.92 -2.84 -14.83
CA LEU A 44 -8.68 -2.52 -13.42
C LEU A 44 -7.87 -1.22 -13.27
N GLU A 45 -6.79 -1.06 -14.03
CA GLU A 45 -5.94 0.13 -13.99
C GLU A 45 -6.75 1.40 -14.34
N SER A 46 -7.60 1.31 -15.36
CA SER A 46 -8.49 2.43 -15.73
C SER A 46 -9.53 2.78 -14.67
N LYS A 47 -10.03 1.80 -13.92
CA LYS A 47 -10.92 2.04 -12.77
C LYS A 47 -10.18 2.69 -11.59
N VAL A 48 -8.95 2.26 -11.34
CA VAL A 48 -8.11 2.86 -10.28
C VAL A 48 -7.81 4.30 -10.63
N ASP A 49 -7.39 4.59 -11.86
CA ASP A 49 -7.17 5.97 -12.31
C ASP A 49 -8.43 6.83 -12.19
N PHE A 50 -9.58 6.30 -12.63
CA PHE A 50 -10.85 6.99 -12.46
C PHE A 50 -11.16 7.30 -10.99
N LEU A 51 -10.94 6.36 -10.07
CA LEU A 51 -11.11 6.60 -8.63
C LEU A 51 -10.15 7.68 -8.12
N LEU A 52 -8.87 7.62 -8.49
CA LEU A 52 -7.84 8.55 -8.06
C LEU A 52 -8.11 9.99 -8.53
N ASP A 53 -8.72 10.16 -9.70
CA ASP A 53 -9.11 11.46 -10.24
C ASP A 53 -10.30 12.08 -9.51
N HIS A 54 -11.04 11.28 -8.72
CA HIS A 54 -12.19 11.71 -7.94
C HIS A 54 -11.88 11.95 -6.45
N VAL A 55 -10.63 11.74 -6.03
CA VAL A 55 -10.15 12.16 -4.72
C VAL A 55 -9.87 13.66 -4.75
N LYS A 56 -10.32 14.38 -3.71
CA LYS A 56 -10.10 15.82 -3.54
C LYS A 56 -8.74 16.03 -2.88
N TRP A 57 -7.71 16.15 -3.72
CA TRP A 57 -6.36 16.49 -3.28
C TRP A 57 -6.26 17.99 -2.93
N ASP A 58 -5.47 18.32 -1.91
CA ASP A 58 -5.15 19.71 -1.57
C ASP A 58 -4.23 20.38 -2.62
N ASP A 59 -3.91 21.66 -2.43
CA ASP A 59 -3.04 22.43 -3.33
C ASP A 59 -1.63 21.84 -3.50
N LYS A 60 -1.23 20.89 -2.63
CA LYS A 60 0.05 20.18 -2.67
C LYS A 60 -0.10 18.75 -3.24
N GLY A 61 -1.29 18.38 -3.71
CA GLY A 61 -1.58 17.04 -4.22
C GLY A 61 -1.71 15.99 -3.11
N LEU A 62 -2.12 16.39 -1.90
CA LEU A 62 -2.19 15.52 -0.73
C LEU A 62 -3.62 15.41 -0.17
N ALA A 63 -3.93 14.25 0.40
CA ALA A 63 -5.11 14.01 1.23
C ALA A 63 -4.66 13.43 2.58
N VAL A 64 -5.49 13.60 3.61
CA VAL A 64 -5.25 12.94 4.90
C VAL A 64 -5.57 11.45 4.74
N ALA A 65 -4.70 10.59 5.27
CA ALA A 65 -4.90 9.15 5.32
C ALA A 65 -4.78 8.63 6.76
N ILE A 66 -5.84 8.01 7.25
CA ILE A 66 -5.97 7.48 8.60
C ILE A 66 -5.91 5.96 8.53
N ALA A 67 -4.96 5.34 9.22
CA ALA A 67 -4.96 3.89 9.39
C ALA A 67 -5.82 3.51 10.60
N GLN A 68 -6.78 2.63 10.39
CA GLN A 68 -7.69 2.13 11.43
C GLN A 68 -7.56 0.61 11.55
N ASN A 69 -7.56 0.12 12.78
CA ASN A 69 -7.54 -1.31 13.06
C ASN A 69 -8.88 -1.94 12.67
N VAL A 70 -8.85 -2.89 11.73
CA VAL A 70 -10.05 -3.61 11.27
C VAL A 70 -10.75 -4.42 12.36
N ASP A 71 -9.99 -4.96 13.32
CA ASP A 71 -10.52 -5.84 14.36
C ASP A 71 -11.11 -5.04 15.54
N THR A 72 -10.57 -3.85 15.84
CA THR A 72 -10.91 -3.09 17.07
C THR A 72 -11.51 -1.72 16.82
N GLY A 73 -11.50 -1.22 15.59
CA GLY A 73 -11.89 0.16 15.25
C GLY A 73 -10.94 1.23 15.76
N ALA A 74 -9.84 0.86 16.44
CA ALA A 74 -8.88 1.83 16.98
C ALA A 74 -8.16 2.58 15.85
N VAL A 75 -8.10 3.90 15.95
CA VAL A 75 -7.24 4.70 15.08
C VAL A 75 -5.78 4.40 15.44
N LEU A 76 -5.00 3.96 14.45
CA LEU A 76 -3.62 3.52 14.62
C LEU A 76 -2.64 4.68 14.47
N MET A 77 -2.79 5.43 13.37
CA MET A 77 -1.94 6.56 13.02
C MET A 77 -2.58 7.37 11.89
N GLN A 78 -2.06 8.57 11.67
CA GLN A 78 -2.37 9.41 10.53
C GLN A 78 -1.10 9.71 9.74
N GLY A 79 -1.24 9.74 8.42
CA GLY A 79 -0.24 10.24 7.47
C GLY A 79 -0.91 10.97 6.32
N PHE A 80 -0.12 11.46 5.37
CA PHE A 80 -0.64 12.03 4.12
C PHE A 80 -0.55 10.98 3.03
N ALA A 81 -1.44 11.02 2.05
CA ALA A 81 -1.32 10.27 0.81
C ALA A 81 -1.32 11.25 -0.36
N ASN A 82 -0.45 11.02 -1.34
CA ASN A 82 -0.61 11.57 -2.68
C ASN A 82 -1.25 10.49 -3.58
N ARG A 83 -1.51 10.83 -4.84
CA ARG A 83 -2.07 9.91 -5.83
C ARG A 83 -1.31 8.57 -5.91
N GLU A 84 0.02 8.63 -5.89
CA GLU A 84 0.90 7.46 -5.98
C GLU A 84 0.85 6.60 -4.71
N ALA A 85 0.78 7.19 -3.52
CA ALA A 85 0.66 6.47 -2.25
C ALA A 85 -0.65 5.69 -2.17
N LEU A 86 -1.76 6.29 -2.60
CA LEU A 86 -3.06 5.63 -2.65
C LEU A 86 -3.07 4.49 -3.68
N SER A 87 -2.54 4.73 -4.89
CA SER A 87 -2.38 3.69 -5.91
C SER A 87 -1.52 2.51 -5.41
N THR A 88 -0.40 2.81 -4.74
CA THR A 88 0.48 1.80 -4.15
C THR A 88 -0.24 1.02 -3.03
N THR A 89 -1.05 1.69 -2.23
CA THR A 89 -1.84 1.05 -1.17
C THR A 89 -2.86 0.07 -1.76
N ILE A 90 -3.60 0.48 -2.79
CA ILE A 90 -4.60 -0.35 -3.47
C ILE A 90 -3.94 -1.59 -4.09
N SER A 91 -2.80 -1.42 -4.76
CA SER A 91 -2.11 -2.52 -5.46
C SER A 91 -1.36 -3.48 -4.53
N SER A 92 -0.74 -2.98 -3.47
CA SER A 92 0.08 -3.79 -2.55
C SER A 92 -0.70 -4.33 -1.35
N SER A 93 -1.90 -3.82 -1.10
CA SER A 93 -2.68 -4.06 0.13
C SER A 93 -1.89 -3.77 1.41
N LYS A 94 -0.99 -2.78 1.37
CA LYS A 94 -0.21 -2.30 2.51
C LYS A 94 -0.33 -0.79 2.62
N ALA A 95 -0.46 -0.28 3.84
CA ALA A 95 -0.62 1.16 4.04
C ALA A 95 0.65 1.93 3.61
N THR A 96 0.54 2.62 2.47
CA THR A 96 1.58 3.50 1.93
C THR A 96 1.16 4.95 2.10
N PHE A 97 2.09 5.75 2.61
CA PHE A 97 1.92 7.18 2.85
C PHE A 97 2.94 7.98 2.04
N TYR A 98 2.69 9.28 1.93
CA TYR A 98 3.62 10.27 1.41
C TYR A 98 4.24 11.07 2.57
N SER A 99 5.56 11.05 2.67
CA SER A 99 6.31 11.80 3.67
C SER A 99 6.57 13.22 3.15
N ARG A 100 5.87 14.21 3.70
CA ARG A 100 6.05 15.63 3.30
C ARG A 100 7.47 16.16 3.52
N SER A 101 8.17 15.68 4.53
CA SER A 101 9.55 16.11 4.85
C SER A 101 10.60 15.45 3.97
N ARG A 102 10.37 14.21 3.52
CA ARG A 102 11.29 13.47 2.65
C ARG A 102 10.91 13.57 1.17
N SER A 103 9.75 14.13 0.88
CA SER A 103 9.12 14.18 -0.45
C SER A 103 9.09 12.82 -1.15
N SER A 104 8.80 11.76 -0.39
CA SER A 104 8.89 10.37 -0.86
C SER A 104 7.75 9.51 -0.35
N LEU A 105 7.47 8.41 -1.07
CA LEU A 105 6.61 7.34 -0.57
C LEU A 105 7.25 6.65 0.63
N TRP A 106 6.40 6.09 1.49
CA TRP A 106 6.79 5.29 2.64
C TRP A 106 5.70 4.28 2.97
N THR A 107 6.00 2.99 2.83
CA THR A 107 5.08 1.94 3.27
C THR A 107 5.33 1.63 4.74
N LYS A 108 4.29 1.79 5.56
CA LYS A 108 4.43 1.55 7.00
C LYS A 108 4.84 0.10 7.22
N GLY A 109 6.01 -0.09 7.83
CA GLY A 109 6.55 -1.40 8.14
C GLY A 109 7.85 -1.75 7.43
N GLU A 110 8.22 -1.06 6.33
CA GLU A 110 9.40 -1.41 5.51
C GLU A 110 10.70 -1.61 6.29
N THR A 111 10.95 -0.79 7.32
CA THR A 111 12.15 -0.93 8.18
C THR A 111 11.91 -1.79 9.42
N SER A 112 10.70 -1.73 9.97
CA SER A 112 10.39 -2.32 11.29
C SER A 112 9.72 -3.70 11.25
N ASN A 113 9.34 -4.18 10.06
CA ASN A 113 8.41 -5.29 9.81
C ASN A 113 7.00 -5.13 10.43
N ASN A 114 6.72 -4.05 11.14
CA ASN A 114 5.40 -3.74 11.69
C ASN A 114 4.47 -3.13 10.60
N PHE A 115 4.06 -3.95 9.63
CA PHE A 115 3.16 -3.54 8.53
C PHE A 115 1.72 -3.29 8.98
N ILE A 116 0.96 -2.59 8.12
CA ILE A 116 -0.49 -2.50 8.20
C ILE A 116 -1.02 -3.11 6.91
N ASN A 117 -1.58 -4.31 7.00
CA ASN A 117 -2.17 -5.01 5.86
C ASN A 117 -3.59 -4.48 5.66
N VAL A 118 -3.80 -3.79 4.55
CA VAL A 118 -5.06 -3.08 4.25
C VAL A 118 -6.05 -4.07 3.65
N PHE A 119 -7.24 -4.11 4.25
CA PHE A 119 -8.37 -4.92 3.79
C PHE A 119 -9.34 -4.09 2.96
N ASP A 120 -9.52 -2.83 3.32
CA ASP A 120 -10.44 -1.93 2.63
C ASP A 120 -9.95 -0.47 2.69
N VAL A 121 -10.42 0.34 1.76
CA VAL A 121 -10.09 1.76 1.65
C VAL A 121 -11.38 2.56 1.49
N PHE A 122 -11.61 3.51 2.39
CA PHE A 122 -12.77 4.39 2.33
C PHE A 122 -12.34 5.82 2.03
N LEU A 123 -13.15 6.51 1.24
CA LEU A 123 -13.13 7.96 1.13
C LEU A 123 -14.26 8.52 2.00
N ASP A 124 -14.04 9.69 2.59
CA ASP A 124 -15.13 10.43 3.22
C ASP A 124 -16.07 11.08 2.18
N CYS A 125 -17.09 11.79 2.66
CA CYS A 125 -18.21 12.22 1.82
C CYS A 125 -17.84 13.29 0.78
N ASP A 126 -16.87 14.15 1.07
CA ASP A 126 -16.32 15.14 0.13
C ASP A 126 -14.93 14.78 -0.40
N ARG A 127 -14.44 13.57 -0.04
CA ARG A 127 -13.32 12.85 -0.65
C ARG A 127 -11.96 13.49 -0.42
N ASP A 128 -11.78 14.26 0.64
CA ASP A 128 -10.48 14.81 1.04
C ASP A 128 -9.79 14.07 2.20
N SER A 129 -10.46 13.04 2.74
CA SER A 129 -9.93 12.15 3.76
C SER A 129 -10.10 10.68 3.38
N ILE A 130 -9.09 9.88 3.69
CA ILE A 130 -8.99 8.46 3.35
C ILE A 130 -8.86 7.65 4.64
N ILE A 131 -9.60 6.55 4.76
CA ILE A 131 -9.38 5.52 5.78
C ILE A 131 -8.75 4.30 5.13
N TYR A 132 -7.60 3.88 5.64
CA TYR A 132 -7.02 2.56 5.42
C TYR A 132 -7.47 1.63 6.54
N LEU A 133 -8.47 0.79 6.27
CA LEU A 133 -8.95 -0.20 7.23
C LEU A 133 -8.06 -1.45 7.14
N GLY A 134 -7.26 -1.70 8.17
CA GLY A 134 -6.18 -2.68 8.09
C GLY A 134 -5.84 -3.41 9.39
N LYS A 135 -5.11 -4.52 9.25
CA LYS A 135 -4.59 -5.31 10.37
C LYS A 135 -3.12 -4.98 10.65
N PRO A 136 -2.76 -4.54 11.87
CA PRO A 136 -1.38 -4.26 12.23
C PRO A 136 -0.59 -5.54 12.59
N ASP A 137 0.61 -5.70 12.05
CA ASP A 137 1.52 -6.82 12.38
C ASP A 137 2.39 -6.61 13.64
N GLY A 138 2.09 -5.59 14.45
CA GLY A 138 2.92 -5.22 15.61
C GLY A 138 2.58 -3.82 16.14
N PRO A 139 3.43 -3.19 16.98
CA PRO A 139 3.21 -1.82 17.42
C PRO A 139 3.32 -0.82 16.26
N LYS A 140 2.47 0.21 16.26
CA LYS A 140 2.40 1.19 15.16
C LYS A 140 3.23 2.43 15.43
N CYS A 141 3.42 2.79 16.69
CA CYS A 141 4.26 3.89 17.09
C CYS A 141 5.73 3.44 17.28
N HIS A 142 6.68 4.33 17.03
CA HIS A 142 8.10 4.08 17.29
C HIS A 142 8.42 3.91 18.79
N THR A 143 7.51 4.34 19.68
CA THR A 143 7.61 4.14 21.14
C THR A 143 7.22 2.73 21.58
N GLY A 144 6.79 1.87 20.65
CA GLY A 144 6.25 0.55 20.97
C GLY A 144 4.75 0.55 21.30
N SER A 145 4.08 1.71 21.27
CA SER A 145 2.62 1.77 21.45
C SER A 145 1.85 1.19 20.26
N LYS A 146 0.65 0.64 20.55
CA LYS A 146 -0.28 0.08 19.55
C LYS A 146 -0.85 1.15 18.62
N THR A 147 -0.97 2.38 19.10
CA THR A 147 -1.46 3.54 18.36
C THR A 147 -0.52 4.73 18.60
N CYS A 148 -0.49 5.70 17.69
CA CYS A 148 0.13 7.01 17.94
C CYS A 148 -0.73 7.88 18.88
N TYR A 149 -2.02 7.57 19.05
CA TYR A 149 -2.98 8.34 19.86
C TYR A 149 -3.08 7.78 21.29
N TYR A 150 -1.94 7.65 21.98
CA TYR A 150 -1.89 7.03 23.31
C TYR A 150 -1.89 8.01 24.49
N THR A 151 -1.74 9.31 24.23
CA THR A 151 -1.70 10.34 25.27
C THR A 151 -2.98 11.17 25.23
N PRO A 152 -3.86 11.10 26.25
CA PRO A 152 -5.05 11.93 26.33
C PRO A 152 -4.69 13.37 26.74
N VAL A 153 -5.42 14.34 26.18
CA VAL A 153 -5.19 15.77 26.47
C VAL A 153 -5.39 16.08 27.96
N ASP A 154 -6.38 15.48 28.61
CA ASP A 154 -6.67 15.70 30.04
C ASP A 154 -5.49 15.35 30.97
N GLU A 155 -4.66 14.37 30.59
CA GLU A 155 -3.45 14.02 31.35
C GLU A 155 -2.38 15.10 31.22
N LEU A 156 -2.21 15.66 30.02
CA LEU A 156 -1.28 16.76 29.77
C LEU A 156 -1.70 18.03 30.51
N LEU A 157 -3.02 18.28 30.62
CA LEU A 157 -3.55 19.41 31.38
C LEU A 157 -3.29 19.28 32.89
N LYS A 158 -3.28 18.06 33.43
CA LYS A 158 -3.00 17.80 34.85
C LYS A 158 -1.51 17.83 35.18
N ASN A 159 -0.65 17.56 34.21
CA ASN A 159 0.80 17.55 34.39
C ASN A 159 1.52 18.27 33.23
N PRO A 160 1.45 19.61 33.18
CA PRO A 160 1.99 20.40 32.07
C PRO A 160 3.51 20.25 31.90
N GLU A 161 4.26 19.93 32.97
CA GLU A 161 5.70 19.70 32.89
C GLU A 161 6.07 18.41 32.13
N GLY A 162 5.12 17.47 32.02
CA GLY A 162 5.27 16.25 31.21
C GLY A 162 5.24 16.50 29.70
N ILE A 163 4.78 17.65 29.23
CA ILE A 163 4.70 17.99 27.80
C ILE A 163 6.11 18.07 27.17
N GLN A 164 7.10 18.58 27.92
CA GLN A 164 8.47 18.76 27.44
C GLN A 164 9.20 17.42 27.25
N LEU A 165 8.83 16.37 27.99
CA LEU A 165 9.45 15.04 27.93
C LEU A 165 8.95 14.16 26.78
N LEU A 166 7.75 14.43 26.25
CA LEU A 166 7.12 13.61 25.20
C LEU A 166 7.59 13.94 23.78
N MET A 167 8.35 15.02 23.60
CA MET A 167 8.82 15.52 22.30
C MET A 167 10.31 15.24 22.01
N THR A 168 11.01 14.53 22.90
CA THR A 168 12.42 14.10 22.74
C THR A 168 12.50 12.61 22.47
#